data_AF-A0A067GY62-F1
#
_entry.id   AF-A0A067GY62-F1
#
_cell.length_a   1.000
_cell.length_b   1.000
_cell.length_c   1.000
_cell.angle_alpha   90.00
_cell.angle_beta   90.00
_cell.angle_gamma   90.00
#
_symmetry.space_group_name_H-M   'P 1'
#
loop_
_entity.id
_entity.type
_entity.pdbx_description
1 polymer ?
#
loop_
_entity_poly.entity_id
_entity_poly.type
_entity_poly.pdbx_seq_one_letter_code
_entity_poly.pdbx_strand_id
1 'polypeptide(L)'
;MISDEIGLTIMSDCDFDDYVSGTSHNMTNSCIEAITEANKIVGDYINNYDVILDVCYPTIVEQELRLRKMATKMSVGVDVCMTLERFFYLNLPEVQKALHANRTNLPYGWSMCSGVLNYSDTDSNINILPVLKRIIQNGIPVWVFSGDQDSVVPLLGSRTLIRELARDLNFEVTVPYGAWFHKQQ
;
A
#
# COMPACT_ATOMS: atom_id res chain seq x y z
N MET A 1 5.47 6.96 -14.85
CA MET A 1 5.21 5.87 -15.82
C MET A 1 4.14 6.23 -16.84
N ILE A 2 3.29 7.22 -16.58
CA ILE A 2 2.38 7.80 -17.57
C ILE A 2 3.09 8.86 -18.41
N SER A 3 2.53 9.22 -19.56
CA SER A 3 3.04 10.32 -20.38
C SER A 3 2.82 11.67 -19.68
N ASP A 4 3.66 12.65 -20.01
CA ASP A 4 3.54 14.01 -19.48
C ASP A 4 2.16 14.62 -19.82
N GLU A 5 1.63 14.36 -21.02
CA GLU A 5 0.29 14.81 -21.42
C GLU A 5 -0.80 14.27 -20.51
N ILE A 6 -0.82 12.97 -20.24
CA ILE A 6 -1.84 12.38 -19.34
C ILE A 6 -1.65 12.89 -17.91
N GLY A 7 -0.40 12.99 -17.45
CA GLY A 7 -0.10 13.54 -16.12
C GLY A 7 -0.57 14.98 -15.96
N LEU A 8 -0.35 15.82 -16.97
CA LEU A 8 -0.81 17.21 -16.98
C LEU A 8 -2.33 17.30 -17.03
N THR A 9 -3.01 16.50 -17.85
CA THR A 9 -4.49 16.45 -17.90
C THR A 9 -5.07 16.03 -16.55
N ILE A 10 -4.50 15.02 -15.89
CA ILE A 10 -4.93 14.61 -14.55
C ILE A 10 -4.78 15.75 -13.55
N MET A 11 -3.64 16.45 -13.56
CA MET A 11 -3.41 17.56 -12.64
C MET A 11 -4.29 18.78 -12.90
N SER A 12 -4.76 19.00 -14.13
CA SER A 12 -5.59 20.15 -14.49
C SER A 12 -7.09 19.90 -14.37
N ASP A 13 -7.54 18.69 -14.75
CA ASP A 13 -8.97 18.42 -14.98
C ASP A 13 -9.61 17.59 -13.86
N CYS A 14 -8.81 17.00 -12.97
CA CYS A 14 -9.29 16.27 -11.80
C CYS A 14 -9.35 17.18 -10.57
N ASP A 15 -10.49 17.16 -9.88
CA ASP A 15 -10.64 17.77 -8.57
C ASP A 15 -10.26 16.75 -7.49
N PHE A 16 -9.16 17.02 -6.78
CA PHE A 16 -8.65 16.16 -5.70
C PHE A 16 -9.20 16.54 -4.33
N ASP A 17 -9.86 17.70 -4.20
CA ASP A 17 -10.49 18.12 -2.94
C ASP A 17 -11.83 17.40 -2.71
N ASP A 18 -12.50 16.96 -3.78
CA ASP A 18 -13.75 16.16 -3.76
C ASP A 18 -13.50 14.63 -3.87
N TYR A 19 -12.26 14.17 -3.66
CA TYR A 19 -11.92 12.75 -3.81
C TYR A 19 -12.40 11.91 -2.62
N VAL A 20 -13.70 11.61 -2.52
CA VAL A 20 -14.23 10.63 -1.55
C VAL A 20 -14.11 9.23 -2.16
N SER A 21 -13.39 8.32 -1.51
CA SER A 21 -13.35 6.91 -1.92
C SER A 21 -14.78 6.33 -1.97
N GLY A 22 -15.11 5.52 -2.96
CA GLY A 22 -16.36 4.74 -2.98
C GLY A 22 -17.65 5.40 -3.49
N THR A 23 -17.71 6.71 -3.73
CA THR A 23 -18.88 7.36 -4.36
C THR A 23 -18.55 7.94 -5.74
N SER A 24 -19.49 7.83 -6.68
CA SER A 24 -19.41 8.42 -8.02
C SER A 24 -19.01 9.89 -7.93
N HIS A 25 -17.76 10.17 -8.29
CA HIS A 25 -17.23 11.52 -8.30
C HIS A 25 -18.06 12.39 -9.25
N ASN A 26 -18.29 13.66 -8.89
CA ASN A 26 -18.71 14.65 -9.86
C ASN A 26 -17.48 15.12 -10.69
N MET A 27 -16.77 14.16 -11.26
CA MET A 27 -15.56 14.38 -12.04
C MET A 27 -15.91 14.73 -13.48
N THR A 28 -15.06 15.53 -14.10
CA THR A 28 -15.13 15.78 -15.54
C THR A 28 -14.88 14.46 -16.30
N ASN A 29 -15.54 14.28 -17.44
CA ASN A 29 -15.25 13.13 -18.31
C ASN A 29 -13.78 13.07 -18.71
N SER A 30 -13.15 14.24 -18.92
CA SER A 30 -11.72 14.36 -19.23
C SER A 30 -10.85 13.72 -18.15
N CYS A 31 -11.12 14.00 -16.87
CA CYS A 31 -10.40 13.38 -15.76
C CYS A 31 -10.61 11.86 -15.72
N ILE A 32 -11.85 11.38 -15.85
CA ILE A 32 -12.16 9.94 -15.81
C ILE A 32 -11.43 9.19 -16.94
N GLU A 33 -11.44 9.75 -18.15
CA GLU A 33 -10.73 9.19 -19.30
C GLU A 33 -9.21 9.19 -19.08
N ALA A 34 -8.64 10.28 -18.58
CA ALA A 34 -7.21 10.38 -18.29
C ALA A 34 -6.75 9.40 -17.21
N ILE A 35 -7.51 9.24 -16.12
CA ILE A 35 -7.25 8.24 -15.07
C ILE A 35 -7.36 6.82 -15.62
N THR A 36 -8.37 6.55 -16.46
CA THR A 36 -8.55 5.24 -17.09
C THR A 36 -7.38 4.89 -18.01
N GLU A 37 -6.93 5.84 -18.84
CA GLU A 37 -5.78 5.65 -19.72
C GLU A 37 -4.48 5.50 -18.92
N ALA A 38 -4.30 6.28 -17.85
CA ALA A 38 -3.19 6.12 -16.92
C ALA A 38 -3.13 4.70 -16.33
N ASN A 39 -4.26 4.18 -15.83
CA ASN A 39 -4.34 2.81 -15.30
C ASN A 39 -4.01 1.76 -16.35
N LYS A 40 -4.43 1.97 -17.60
CA LYS A 40 -4.12 1.08 -18.72
C LYS A 40 -2.64 1.10 -19.10
N ILE A 41 -1.99 2.26 -19.05
CA ILE A 41 -0.54 2.40 -19.30
C ILE A 41 0.28 1.69 -18.23
N VAL A 42 -0.12 1.82 -16.96
CA VAL A 42 0.51 1.11 -15.83
C VAL A 42 0.32 -0.40 -16.00
N GLY A 43 -0.91 -0.83 -16.29
CA GLY A 43 -1.26 -2.23 -16.53
C GLY A 43 -1.08 -3.13 -15.31
N ASP A 44 -1.30 -4.43 -15.50
CA ASP A 44 -1.26 -5.43 -14.43
C ASP A 44 0.15 -5.91 -14.07
N TYR A 45 1.16 -5.48 -14.83
CA TYR A 45 2.55 -5.90 -14.67
C TYR A 45 3.37 -4.98 -13.78
N ILE A 46 2.76 -3.90 -13.25
CA ILE A 46 3.40 -3.06 -12.25
C ILE A 46 2.62 -3.18 -10.94
N ASN A 47 3.36 -3.47 -9.87
CA ASN A 47 2.79 -3.45 -8.53
C ASN A 47 2.69 -2.00 -8.04
N ASN A 48 1.48 -1.52 -7.78
CA ASN A 48 1.26 -0.15 -7.29
C ASN A 48 1.82 0.09 -5.87
N TYR A 49 2.05 -0.96 -5.08
CA TYR A 49 2.68 -0.86 -3.76
C TYR A 49 4.22 -0.90 -3.81
N ASP A 50 4.80 -1.31 -4.93
CA ASP A 50 6.24 -1.33 -5.19
C ASP A 50 6.50 -1.28 -6.71
N VAL A 51 6.60 -0.07 -7.25
CA VAL A 51 6.61 0.17 -8.71
C VAL A 51 7.86 -0.32 -9.43
N ILE A 52 8.89 -0.74 -8.69
CA ILE A 52 10.13 -1.29 -9.25
C ILE A 52 10.25 -2.80 -9.03
N LEU A 53 9.27 -3.42 -8.36
CA LEU A 53 9.24 -4.85 -8.11
C LEU A 53 9.05 -5.63 -9.43
N ASP A 54 9.76 -6.76 -9.55
CA ASP A 54 9.58 -7.66 -10.67
C ASP A 54 8.23 -8.42 -10.59
N VAL A 55 7.83 -9.03 -11.69
CA VAL A 55 6.53 -9.69 -11.84
C VAL A 55 6.58 -11.13 -11.34
N CYS A 56 5.62 -11.49 -10.50
CA CYS A 56 5.36 -12.89 -10.18
C CYS A 56 4.59 -13.59 -11.31
N TYR A 57 5.05 -14.76 -11.75
CA TYR A 57 4.31 -15.64 -12.67
C TYR A 57 3.54 -16.71 -11.89
N PRO A 58 2.21 -16.57 -11.69
CA PRO A 58 1.46 -17.40 -10.75
C PRO A 58 1.48 -18.89 -11.09
N THR A 59 1.39 -19.23 -12.38
CA THR A 59 1.31 -20.62 -12.85
C THR A 59 2.53 -21.44 -12.49
N ILE A 60 3.73 -20.84 -12.56
CA ILE A 60 5.00 -21.50 -12.24
C ILE A 60 5.08 -21.75 -10.74
N VAL A 61 4.78 -20.72 -9.94
CA VAL A 61 4.88 -20.80 -8.47
C VAL A 61 3.84 -21.74 -7.89
N GLU A 62 2.59 -21.68 -8.35
CA GLU A 62 1.55 -22.61 -7.92
C GLU A 62 1.92 -24.07 -8.20
N GLN A 63 2.53 -24.34 -9.36
CA GLN A 63 3.01 -25.67 -9.69
C GLN A 63 4.12 -26.12 -8.74
N GLU A 64 5.11 -25.27 -8.47
CA GLU A 64 6.20 -25.55 -7.53
C GLU A 64 5.71 -25.76 -6.08
N LEU A 65 4.73 -24.96 -5.64
CA LEU A 65 4.11 -25.08 -4.32
C LEU A 65 3.32 -26.38 -4.18
N ARG A 66 2.53 -26.76 -5.18
CA ARG A 66 1.81 -28.05 -5.21
C ARG A 66 2.76 -29.24 -5.18
N LEU A 67 3.89 -29.13 -5.86
CA LEU A 67 4.97 -30.12 -5.83
C LEU A 67 5.81 -30.07 -4.55
N ARG A 68 5.52 -29.15 -3.62
CA ARG A 68 6.24 -28.90 -2.36
C ARG A 68 7.75 -28.63 -2.54
N LYS A 69 8.15 -28.15 -3.72
CA LYS A 69 9.57 -27.87 -4.06
C LYS A 69 10.08 -26.55 -3.49
N MET A 70 9.21 -25.54 -3.42
CA MET A 70 9.54 -24.20 -2.92
C MET A 70 9.13 -23.95 -1.47
N ALA A 71 8.12 -24.67 -0.94
CA ALA A 71 7.56 -24.43 0.40
C ALA A 71 8.55 -24.59 1.58
N THR A 72 9.76 -25.12 1.34
CA THR A 72 10.81 -25.30 2.36
C THR A 72 12.07 -24.49 2.10
N LYS A 73 12.13 -23.74 0.98
CA LYS A 73 13.29 -22.93 0.61
C LYS A 73 13.08 -21.50 1.06
N MET A 74 13.99 -20.96 1.86
CA MET A 74 14.02 -19.53 2.14
C MET A 74 14.52 -18.80 0.89
N SER A 75 13.75 -17.83 0.40
CA SER A 75 14.26 -16.86 -0.55
C SER A 75 15.29 -15.98 0.15
N VAL A 76 16.48 -15.84 -0.45
CA VAL A 76 17.57 -14.99 0.06
C VAL A 76 17.48 -13.58 -0.55
N GLY A 77 16.58 -13.37 -1.51
CA GLY A 77 16.33 -12.09 -2.17
C GLY A 77 14.88 -11.62 -2.00
N VAL A 78 14.52 -10.57 -2.75
CA VAL A 78 13.15 -10.07 -2.80
C VAL A 78 12.27 -11.13 -3.47
N ASP A 79 11.28 -11.61 -2.73
CA ASP A 79 10.33 -12.63 -3.19
C ASP A 79 9.06 -11.97 -3.72
N VAL A 80 8.98 -11.85 -5.03
CA VAL A 80 7.84 -11.22 -5.73
C VAL A 80 6.56 -12.04 -5.66
N CYS A 81 6.66 -13.33 -5.32
CA CYS A 81 5.54 -14.27 -5.30
C CYS A 81 5.04 -14.59 -3.89
N MET A 82 5.59 -13.95 -2.85
CA MET A 82 5.27 -14.20 -1.44
C MET A 82 3.77 -14.21 -1.13
N THR A 83 2.94 -13.44 -1.84
CA THR A 83 1.48 -13.45 -1.65
C THR A 83 0.87 -14.83 -1.90
N LEU A 84 1.28 -15.53 -2.96
CA LEU A 84 0.78 -16.87 -3.29
C LEU A 84 1.29 -17.91 -2.29
N GLU A 85 2.56 -17.81 -1.93
CA GLU A 85 3.20 -18.71 -0.97
C GLU A 85 2.57 -18.59 0.42
N ARG A 86 2.31 -17.36 0.87
CA ARG A 86 1.63 -17.07 2.14
C ARG A 86 0.21 -17.63 2.15
N PHE A 87 -0.54 -17.42 1.07
CA PHE A 87 -1.88 -17.98 0.92
C PHE A 87 -1.87 -19.50 0.97
N PHE A 88 -0.94 -20.15 0.27
CA PHE A 88 -0.77 -21.59 0.32
C PHE A 88 -0.44 -22.09 1.73
N TYR A 89 0.58 -21.50 2.36
CA TYR A 89 1.08 -21.92 3.67
C TYR A 89 0.02 -21.81 4.77
N LEU A 90 -0.70 -20.70 4.86
CA LEU A 90 -1.72 -20.47 5.90
C LEU A 90 -3.00 -21.28 5.69
N ASN A 91 -3.17 -21.90 4.52
CA ASN A 91 -4.26 -22.84 4.23
C ASN A 91 -3.87 -24.32 4.44
N LEU A 92 -2.63 -24.63 4.83
CA LEU A 92 -2.23 -25.99 5.19
C LEU A 92 -2.86 -26.43 6.52
N PRO A 93 -3.52 -27.61 6.59
CA PRO A 93 -4.14 -28.11 7.82
C PRO A 93 -3.18 -28.23 9.00
N GLU A 94 -1.95 -28.67 8.75
CA GLU A 94 -0.89 -28.77 9.75
C GLU A 94 -0.50 -27.40 10.32
N VAL A 95 -0.45 -26.36 9.48
CA VAL A 95 -0.15 -24.98 9.89
C VAL A 95 -1.32 -24.41 10.69
N GLN A 96 -2.55 -24.57 10.20
CA GLN A 96 -3.74 -24.12 10.94
C GLN A 96 -3.84 -24.80 12.31
N LYS A 97 -3.57 -26.11 12.39
CA LYS A 97 -3.54 -26.86 13.65
C LYS A 97 -2.45 -26.34 14.60
N ALA A 98 -1.25 -26.06 14.09
CA ALA A 98 -0.14 -25.54 14.89
C ALA A 98 -0.40 -24.12 15.41
N LEU A 99 -1.07 -23.27 14.62
CA LEU A 99 -1.48 -21.91 15.01
C LEU A 99 -2.77 -21.88 15.82
N HIS A 100 -3.38 -23.05 16.09
CA HIS A 100 -4.71 -23.16 16.71
C HIS A 100 -5.81 -22.36 15.98
N ALA A 101 -5.66 -22.18 14.66
CA ALA A 101 -6.64 -21.56 13.77
C ALA A 101 -7.68 -22.58 13.26
N ASN A 102 -8.80 -22.09 12.72
CA ASN A 102 -9.85 -22.91 12.08
C ASN A 102 -10.37 -24.10 12.93
N ARG A 103 -10.46 -23.93 14.26
CA ARG A 103 -10.84 -25.03 15.18
C ARG A 103 -12.28 -25.51 15.01
N THR A 104 -13.14 -24.70 14.42
CA THR A 104 -14.57 -24.95 14.25
C THR A 104 -14.96 -25.34 12.82
N ASN A 105 -13.99 -25.60 11.94
CA ASN A 105 -14.21 -25.87 10.51
C ASN A 105 -15.01 -24.75 9.82
N LEU A 106 -14.39 -23.58 9.72
CA LEU A 106 -14.91 -22.43 9.00
C LEU A 106 -15.21 -22.82 7.53
N PRO A 107 -16.29 -22.29 6.93
CA PRO A 107 -16.71 -22.65 5.59
C PRO A 107 -15.88 -21.98 4.47
N TYR A 108 -14.81 -21.28 4.83
CA TYR A 108 -13.93 -20.56 3.92
C TYR A 108 -12.46 -20.73 4.33
N GLY A 109 -11.56 -20.62 3.35
CA GLY A 109 -10.12 -20.61 3.59
C GLY A 109 -9.62 -19.30 4.17
N TRP A 110 -8.38 -19.29 4.64
CA TRP A 110 -7.68 -18.07 5.02
C TRP A 110 -7.40 -17.21 3.77
N SER A 111 -7.60 -15.90 3.88
CA SER A 111 -7.23 -14.91 2.87
C SER A 111 -6.61 -13.67 3.52
N MET A 112 -5.82 -12.90 2.76
CA MET A 112 -5.18 -11.67 3.25
C MET A 112 -6.21 -10.55 3.49
N CYS A 113 -7.16 -10.41 2.58
CA CYS A 113 -8.26 -9.46 2.66
C CYS A 113 -9.60 -10.19 2.57
N SER A 114 -10.65 -9.63 3.16
CA SER A 114 -12.00 -10.18 3.15
C SER A 114 -12.95 -9.26 2.38
N GLY A 115 -13.64 -9.81 1.39
CA GLY A 115 -14.73 -9.10 0.70
C GLY A 115 -16.06 -9.07 1.46
N VAL A 116 -16.10 -9.67 2.65
CA VAL A 116 -17.31 -9.68 3.51
C VAL A 116 -17.42 -8.40 4.34
N LEU A 117 -16.28 -7.75 4.60
CA LEU A 117 -16.24 -6.52 5.38
C LEU A 117 -16.70 -5.35 4.49
N ASN A 118 -17.78 -4.69 4.89
CA ASN A 118 -18.28 -3.48 4.24
C ASN A 118 -17.82 -2.26 5.03
N TYR A 119 -16.72 -1.65 4.60
CA TYR A 119 -16.20 -0.43 5.21
C TYR A 119 -17.02 0.78 4.76
N SER A 120 -17.13 1.78 5.64
CA SER A 120 -17.69 3.08 5.26
C SER A 120 -16.56 3.89 4.66
N ASP A 121 -16.71 4.36 3.42
CA ASP A 121 -15.67 5.19 2.80
C ASP A 121 -15.77 6.67 3.18
N THR A 122 -16.77 7.02 4.01
CA THR A 122 -17.06 8.39 4.45
C THR A 122 -15.95 9.04 5.27
N ASP A 123 -15.09 8.25 5.91
CA ASP A 123 -14.01 8.74 6.78
C ASP A 123 -12.62 8.70 6.13
N SER A 124 -12.53 8.23 4.87
CA SER A 124 -11.26 8.09 4.13
C SER A 124 -10.46 9.39 4.04
N ASN A 125 -11.16 10.53 4.00
CA ASN A 125 -10.56 11.86 3.82
C ASN A 125 -10.41 12.64 5.13
N ILE A 126 -10.69 12.03 6.28
CA ILE A 126 -10.58 12.74 7.55
C ILE A 126 -9.13 13.13 7.78
N ASN A 127 -8.90 14.44 7.92
CA ASN A 127 -7.59 14.97 8.26
C ASN A 127 -7.16 14.47 9.66
N ILE A 128 -6.09 13.67 9.70
CA ILE A 128 -5.54 13.08 10.94
C ILE A 128 -4.54 14.00 11.66
N LEU A 129 -4.08 15.09 11.04
CA LEU A 129 -3.09 16.00 11.65
C LEU A 129 -3.53 16.56 13.01
N PRO A 130 -4.80 16.94 13.24
CA PRO A 130 -5.24 17.37 14.57
C PRO A 130 -5.09 16.28 15.64
N VAL A 131 -5.25 14.99 15.27
CA VAL A 131 -5.04 13.87 16.19
C VAL A 131 -3.55 13.73 16.51
N LEU A 132 -2.70 13.74 15.49
CA LEU A 132 -1.24 13.66 15.66
C LEU A 132 -0.70 14.83 16.49
N LYS A 133 -1.21 16.05 16.28
CA LYS A 133 -0.91 17.22 17.10
C LYS A 133 -1.17 16.97 18.58
N ARG A 134 -2.36 16.46 18.92
CA ARG A 134 -2.72 16.15 20.31
C ARG A 134 -1.81 15.08 20.91
N ILE A 135 -1.46 14.04 20.16
CA ILE A 135 -0.55 12.99 20.61
C ILE A 135 0.81 13.59 20.98
N ILE A 136 1.38 14.41 20.10
CA ILE A 136 2.67 15.08 20.32
C ILE A 136 2.61 16.04 21.51
N GLN A 137 1.54 16.84 21.64
CA GLN A 137 1.36 17.77 22.76
C GLN A 137 1.22 17.07 24.12
N ASN A 138 0.80 15.81 24.14
CA ASN A 138 0.77 14.98 25.34
C ASN A 138 2.13 14.29 25.63
N GLY A 139 3.19 14.66 24.92
CA GLY A 139 4.53 14.15 25.14
C GLY A 139 4.76 12.73 24.61
N ILE A 140 3.90 12.24 23.71
CA ILE A 140 4.06 10.92 23.08
C ILE A 140 4.93 11.07 21.82
N PRO A 141 6.08 10.38 21.73
CA PRO A 141 6.92 10.41 20.53
C PRO A 141 6.21 9.78 19.33
N VAL A 142 6.32 10.42 18.17
CA VAL A 142 5.72 9.95 16.90
C VAL A 142 6.81 9.76 15.86
N TRP A 143 6.80 8.60 15.20
CA TRP A 143 7.65 8.29 14.05
C TRP A 143 6.77 8.05 12.83
N VAL A 144 7.15 8.67 11.71
CA VAL A 144 6.46 8.51 10.42
C VAL A 144 7.48 8.07 9.39
N PHE A 145 7.21 6.96 8.73
CA PHE A 145 8.04 6.40 7.68
C PHE A 145 7.18 6.10 6.46
N SER A 146 7.78 6.16 5.27
CA SER A 146 7.12 5.86 4.00
C SER A 146 8.14 5.23 3.06
N GLY A 147 7.71 4.21 2.32
CA GLY A 147 8.50 3.62 1.24
C GLY A 147 8.45 4.54 0.01
N ASP A 148 9.60 4.79 -0.60
CA ASP A 148 9.69 5.74 -1.71
C ASP A 148 9.23 5.18 -3.07
N GLN A 149 8.96 3.87 -3.14
CA GLN A 149 8.43 3.17 -4.32
C GLN A 149 6.93 2.86 -4.24
N ASP A 150 6.24 3.27 -3.16
CA ASP A 150 4.79 3.15 -3.03
C ASP A 150 4.09 4.24 -3.83
N SER A 151 3.19 3.85 -4.74
CA SER A 151 2.36 4.78 -5.51
C SER A 151 0.97 4.99 -4.91
N VAL A 152 0.52 4.13 -3.98
CA VAL A 152 -0.79 4.23 -3.36
C VAL A 152 -0.80 5.32 -2.30
N VAL A 153 0.18 5.33 -1.40
CA VAL A 153 0.38 6.39 -0.40
C VAL A 153 1.80 6.95 -0.56
N PRO A 154 2.01 7.85 -1.55
CA PRO A 154 3.35 8.25 -1.94
C PRO A 154 4.06 9.05 -0.84
N LEU A 155 5.38 8.83 -0.72
CA LEU A 155 6.27 9.55 0.20
C LEU A 155 6.06 11.07 0.19
N LEU A 156 5.82 11.65 -0.98
CA LEU A 156 5.59 13.07 -1.12
C LEU A 156 4.33 13.55 -0.36
N GLY A 157 3.25 12.76 -0.36
CA GLY A 157 2.03 13.05 0.38
C GLY A 157 2.29 13.06 1.89
N SER A 158 2.90 11.98 2.41
CA SER A 158 3.28 11.92 3.83
C SER A 158 4.22 13.07 4.23
N ARG A 159 5.22 13.37 3.40
CA ARG A 159 6.16 14.46 3.65
C ARG A 159 5.49 15.83 3.73
N THR A 160 4.52 16.10 2.86
CA THR A 160 3.75 17.36 2.86
C THR A 160 2.95 17.50 4.16
N LEU A 161 2.19 16.48 4.53
CA LEU A 161 1.38 16.48 5.76
C LEU A 161 2.24 16.67 7.02
N ILE A 162 3.38 15.98 7.10
CA ILE A 162 4.29 16.11 8.26
C ILE A 162 4.95 17.49 8.31
N ARG A 163 5.25 18.12 7.17
CA ARG A 163 5.73 19.50 7.14
C ARG A 163 4.68 20.49 7.62
N GLU A 164 3.41 20.29 7.26
CA GLU A 164 2.30 21.10 7.75
C GLU A 164 2.15 20.98 9.27
N LEU A 165 2.14 19.74 9.79
CA LEU A 165 2.08 19.48 11.22
C LEU A 165 3.26 20.12 11.99
N ALA A 166 4.48 20.00 11.46
CA ALA A 166 5.66 20.61 12.08
C ALA A 166 5.57 22.14 12.12
N ARG A 167 5.07 22.78 11.05
CA ARG A 167 4.83 24.23 11.02
C ARG A 167 3.78 24.65 12.03
N ASP A 168 2.66 23.93 12.11
CA ASP A 168 1.57 24.20 13.06
C ASP A 168 2.01 24.03 14.53
N LEU A 169 2.98 23.16 14.80
CA LEU A 169 3.60 22.98 16.11
C LEU A 169 4.79 23.92 16.39
N ASN A 170 5.19 24.76 15.42
CA ASN A 170 6.41 25.58 15.48
C ASN A 170 7.67 24.76 15.79
N PHE A 171 7.79 23.57 15.21
CA PHE A 171 8.97 22.74 15.37
C PHE A 171 10.10 23.20 14.45
N GLU A 172 11.30 23.27 15.01
CA GLU A 172 12.52 23.47 14.25
C GLU A 172 13.13 22.13 13.81
N VAL A 173 13.82 22.14 12.69
CA VAL A 173 14.55 20.97 12.19
C VAL A 173 15.78 20.77 13.07
N THR A 174 15.79 19.71 13.87
CA THR A 174 16.92 19.36 14.73
C THR A 174 18.03 18.62 13.97
N VAL A 175 17.66 17.82 12.96
CA VAL A 175 18.59 17.09 12.10
C VAL A 175 18.15 17.29 10.64
N PRO A 176 19.01 17.85 9.76
CA PRO A 176 18.71 18.01 8.34
C PRO A 176 18.42 16.68 7.65
N TYR A 177 17.67 16.73 6.55
CA TYR A 177 17.43 15.54 5.73
C TYR A 177 18.76 14.95 5.24
N GLY A 178 18.94 13.65 5.45
CA GLY A 178 20.17 12.95 5.10
C GLY A 178 19.94 11.45 5.02
N ALA A 179 20.92 10.76 4.44
CA ALA A 179 20.92 9.31 4.38
C ALA A 179 21.12 8.72 5.78
N TRP A 180 20.44 7.61 6.04
CA TRP A 180 20.73 6.72 7.16
C TRP A 180 21.25 5.41 6.59
N PHE A 181 22.21 4.81 7.27
CA PHE A 181 22.91 3.61 6.79
C PHE A 181 22.67 2.45 7.76
N HIS A 182 22.43 1.26 7.22
CA HIS A 182 22.38 0.04 8.02
C HIS A 182 23.67 -0.74 7.81
N LYS A 183 24.44 -0.97 8.89
CA LYS A 183 25.73 -1.71 8.84
C LYS A 183 26.76 -1.17 7.84
N GLN A 184 26.87 0.17 7.72
CA GLN A 184 27.86 0.85 6.85
C GLN A 184 27.66 0.63 5.34
N GLN A 185 26.51 0.08 4.92
CA GLN A 185 26.03 0.12 3.54
C GLN A 185 25.17 1.35 3.33
#